data_AF-A0A411LI67-F1
#
_entry.id   AF-A0A411LI67-F1
#
_cell.length_a   1.000
_cell.length_b   1.000
_cell.length_c   1.000
_cell.angle_alpha   90.00
_cell.angle_beta   90.00
_cell.angle_gamma   90.00
#
_symmetry.space_group_name_H-M   'P 1'
#
loop_
_entity.id
_entity.type
_entity.pdbx_description
1 polymer ?
#
loop_
_entity_poly.entity_id
_entity_poly.type
_entity_poly.pdbx_seq_one_letter_code
_entity_poly.pdbx_strand_id
1 'polypeptide(L)'
;MKYRLSFVGLIAAALPSLAMATPVVGIDALKEWNLIVLGDLTSSSEVEGRTFVGGNLSGNSSNYQIRTPAPSSYAVPGLTVVGDVLGGTKNLNNGSGALVGGSVQGGFNLNGGVQTVKVGGTLSNTNINQNIVQSGLSASDPGFVAGLNQQKTLLASSMTDLSNSYAGLTATSSVSIAGNRATFNAVANANGVAVFNLNAADLSRFGEIAFNRNGADTVIVNVTGSAVRLDDNFLGDATGLGEHVIWNFPTATSLELTAAWKGSVLAPKAAATTANYIEGSAVFGSLIQNGEFHLGTYIGAYAPTSPQVPVTPGGSSGGSPTPVPEPATMALMAGGLALLVLARRRRVTA
;
A
#
# COMPACT_ATOMS: atom_id res chain seq x y z
N MET A 1 21.08 -69.79 -6.36
CA MET A 1 19.71 -69.33 -6.67
C MET A 1 19.47 -68.06 -5.88
N LYS A 2 19.38 -66.92 -6.57
CA LYS A 2 19.28 -65.56 -6.01
C LYS A 2 17.81 -65.14 -5.88
N TYR A 3 17.60 -64.02 -5.16
CA TYR A 3 16.46 -63.07 -5.18
C TYR A 3 15.45 -63.19 -4.02
N ARG A 4 14.97 -62.12 -3.35
CA ARG A 4 15.18 -60.67 -3.45
C ARG A 4 14.60 -60.04 -2.15
N LEU A 5 15.37 -59.20 -1.45
CA LEU A 5 14.84 -58.30 -0.41
C LEU A 5 14.28 -57.06 -1.12
N SER A 6 12.99 -56.79 -0.97
CA SER A 6 12.34 -55.59 -1.50
C SER A 6 12.51 -54.43 -0.53
N PHE A 7 13.39 -53.49 -0.85
CA PHE A 7 13.47 -52.19 -0.18
C PHE A 7 12.35 -51.29 -0.71
N VAL A 8 11.39 -50.93 0.15
CA VAL A 8 10.42 -49.86 -0.15
C VAL A 8 11.08 -48.54 0.22
N GLY A 9 11.55 -47.80 -0.78
CA GLY A 9 12.08 -46.46 -0.60
C GLY A 9 10.96 -45.47 -0.28
N LEU A 10 11.05 -44.81 0.88
CA LEU A 10 10.19 -43.69 1.24
C LEU A 10 10.65 -42.46 0.42
N ILE A 11 9.92 -42.12 -0.64
CA ILE A 11 10.14 -40.87 -1.36
C ILE A 11 9.57 -39.75 -0.49
N ALA A 12 10.45 -38.97 0.16
CA ALA A 12 10.07 -37.71 0.78
C ALA A 12 9.77 -36.70 -0.35
N ALA A 13 8.49 -36.45 -0.61
CA ALA A 13 8.08 -35.39 -1.51
C ALA A 13 8.38 -34.04 -0.84
N ALA A 14 9.44 -33.36 -1.27
CA ALA A 14 9.67 -31.97 -0.93
C ALA A 14 8.52 -31.15 -1.57
N LEU A 15 7.60 -30.67 -0.73
CA LEU A 15 6.59 -29.71 -1.17
C LEU A 15 7.32 -28.39 -1.51
N PRO A 16 7.05 -27.77 -2.67
CA PRO A 16 7.63 -26.47 -2.97
C PRO A 16 7.13 -25.46 -1.92
N SER A 17 8.06 -24.84 -1.21
CA SER A 17 7.75 -23.64 -0.41
C SER A 17 7.26 -22.58 -1.38
N LEU A 18 6.00 -22.14 -1.23
CA LEU A 18 5.49 -21.00 -1.96
C LEU A 18 6.33 -19.77 -1.56
N ALA A 19 7.26 -19.36 -2.42
CA ALA A 19 7.95 -18.10 -2.26
C ALA A 19 6.91 -16.99 -2.39
N MET A 20 6.50 -16.42 -1.27
CA MET A 20 5.60 -15.27 -1.26
C MET A 20 6.39 -14.04 -1.71
N ALA A 21 5.79 -13.22 -2.58
CA ALA A 21 6.37 -11.95 -2.98
C ALA A 21 6.68 -11.09 -1.74
N THR A 22 7.81 -10.39 -1.74
CA THR A 22 8.18 -9.48 -0.66
C THR A 22 7.09 -8.42 -0.49
N PRO A 23 6.48 -8.29 0.70
CA PRO A 23 5.43 -7.30 0.92
C PRO A 23 6.02 -5.89 0.86
N VAL A 24 5.29 -4.95 0.27
CA VAL A 24 5.69 -3.54 0.20
C VAL A 24 5.08 -2.83 1.41
N VAL A 25 5.90 -2.31 2.31
CA VAL A 25 5.46 -1.78 3.61
C VAL A 25 6.25 -0.53 4.00
N GLY A 26 5.75 0.21 4.99
CA GLY A 26 6.46 1.36 5.55
C GLY A 26 6.84 2.37 4.46
N ILE A 27 8.05 2.91 4.52
CA ILE A 27 8.47 3.97 3.59
C ILE A 27 8.51 3.53 2.13
N ASP A 28 8.76 2.24 1.86
CA ASP A 28 8.77 1.71 0.50
C ASP A 28 7.39 1.76 -0.13
N ALA A 29 6.32 1.65 0.67
CA ALA A 29 4.97 1.82 0.17
C ALA A 29 4.70 3.26 -0.29
N LEU A 30 5.21 4.27 0.43
CA LEU A 30 5.11 5.66 0.01
C LEU A 30 5.91 5.94 -1.28
N LYS A 31 6.97 5.18 -1.54
CA LYS A 31 7.76 5.25 -2.77
C LYS A 31 7.13 4.52 -3.96
N GLU A 32 6.31 3.51 -3.67
CA GLU A 32 5.70 2.65 -4.68
C GLU A 32 4.36 3.20 -5.18
N TRP A 33 3.51 3.67 -4.26
CA TRP A 33 2.16 4.15 -4.56
C TRP A 33 2.03 5.66 -4.45
N ASN A 34 1.31 6.25 -5.40
CA ASN A 34 0.87 7.64 -5.35
C ASN A 34 -0.35 7.80 -4.42
N LEU A 35 -1.22 6.79 -4.37
CA LEU A 35 -2.36 6.74 -3.44
C LEU A 35 -2.50 5.36 -2.78
N ILE A 36 -2.64 5.36 -1.46
CA ILE A 36 -2.95 4.20 -0.63
C ILE A 36 -4.22 4.50 0.19
N VAL A 37 -5.26 3.71 -0.02
CA VAL A 37 -6.47 3.75 0.81
C VAL A 37 -6.60 2.41 1.51
N LEU A 38 -6.51 2.39 2.85
CA LEU A 38 -6.45 1.14 3.62
C LEU A 38 -7.80 0.41 3.67
N GLY A 39 -8.90 1.16 3.59
CA GLY A 39 -10.27 0.71 3.47
C GLY A 39 -10.86 1.06 2.11
N ASP A 40 -12.12 1.52 2.10
CA ASP A 40 -12.86 1.79 0.87
C ASP A 40 -12.49 3.14 0.24
N LEU A 41 -12.46 3.14 -1.10
CA LEU A 41 -12.30 4.32 -1.95
C LEU A 41 -13.59 4.55 -2.76
N THR A 42 -14.24 5.69 -2.58
CA THR A 42 -15.26 6.20 -3.48
C THR A 42 -14.64 7.28 -4.34
N SER A 43 -14.52 7.05 -5.65
CA SER A 43 -13.80 7.97 -6.55
C SER A 43 -14.69 8.55 -7.64
N SER A 44 -14.49 9.82 -7.94
CA SER A 44 -15.06 10.54 -9.08
C SER A 44 -14.02 11.31 -9.90
N SER A 45 -12.73 11.05 -9.66
CA SER A 45 -11.61 11.83 -10.20
C SER A 45 -10.46 10.89 -10.62
N GLU A 46 -9.22 11.35 -10.58
CA GLU A 46 -8.08 10.63 -11.14
C GLU A 46 -6.84 10.60 -10.25
N VAL A 47 -6.01 9.58 -10.48
CA VAL A 47 -4.70 9.40 -9.87
C VAL A 47 -3.66 9.26 -10.97
N GLU A 48 -2.63 10.10 -10.92
CA GLU A 48 -1.58 10.12 -11.94
C GLU A 48 -0.66 8.90 -11.87
N GLY A 49 -0.44 8.34 -10.68
CA GLY A 49 0.42 7.18 -10.44
C GLY A 49 -0.30 5.89 -10.04
N ARG A 50 0.43 5.00 -9.34
CA ARG A 50 -0.10 3.72 -8.84
C ARG A 50 -1.03 3.93 -7.65
N THR A 51 -2.09 3.13 -7.58
CA THR A 51 -3.10 3.19 -6.52
C THR A 51 -3.30 1.83 -5.85
N PHE A 52 -3.33 1.82 -4.51
CA PHE A 52 -3.74 0.68 -3.69
C PHE A 52 -5.05 1.01 -2.96
N VAL A 53 -6.01 0.09 -3.00
CA VAL A 53 -7.28 0.14 -2.25
C VAL A 53 -7.45 -1.17 -1.47
N GLY A 54 -7.41 -1.11 -0.15
CA GLY A 54 -7.56 -2.27 0.72
C GLY A 54 -9.00 -2.74 0.88
N GLY A 55 -9.98 -1.89 0.57
CA GLY A 55 -11.40 -2.22 0.54
C GLY A 55 -11.94 -2.29 -0.88
N ASN A 56 -13.20 -1.86 -1.03
CA ASN A 56 -13.87 -1.74 -2.31
C ASN A 56 -13.52 -0.41 -2.98
N LEU A 57 -13.45 -0.43 -4.31
CA LEU A 57 -13.38 0.75 -5.15
C LEU A 57 -14.74 1.01 -5.78
N SER A 58 -15.37 2.14 -5.47
CA SER A 58 -16.70 2.51 -5.98
C SER A 58 -16.75 3.93 -6.57
N GLY A 59 -17.95 4.48 -6.76
CA GLY A 59 -18.17 5.82 -7.30
C GLY A 59 -18.38 5.87 -8.81
N ASN A 60 -18.16 7.04 -9.39
CA ASN A 60 -18.34 7.32 -10.82
C ASN A 60 -17.20 6.72 -11.66
N SER A 61 -17.14 7.07 -12.95
CA SER A 61 -15.95 6.81 -13.76
C SER A 61 -14.75 7.55 -13.17
N SER A 62 -13.59 6.89 -13.08
CA SER A 62 -12.34 7.44 -12.54
C SER A 62 -11.12 6.94 -13.31
N ASN A 63 -10.00 7.65 -13.23
CA ASN A 63 -8.78 7.32 -13.99
C ASN A 63 -7.62 6.93 -13.08
N TYR A 64 -6.85 5.92 -13.50
CA TYR A 64 -5.67 5.43 -12.78
C TYR A 64 -4.46 5.38 -13.69
N GLN A 65 -3.30 5.73 -13.12
CA GLN A 65 -2.01 5.82 -13.79
C GLN A 65 -2.09 6.63 -15.11
N ILE A 66 -2.66 7.83 -15.06
CA ILE A 66 -2.74 8.71 -16.24
C ILE A 66 -1.38 9.29 -16.66
N ARG A 67 -0.38 9.18 -15.79
CA ARG A 67 1.04 9.41 -16.11
C ARG A 67 1.86 8.15 -15.86
N THR A 68 3.13 8.19 -16.28
CA THR A 68 4.07 7.09 -16.10
C THR A 68 4.91 7.31 -14.84
N PRO A 69 4.62 6.64 -13.72
CA PRO A 69 5.49 6.67 -12.54
C PRO A 69 6.81 5.93 -12.81
N ALA A 70 7.78 6.09 -11.92
CA ALA A 70 9.00 5.29 -11.94
C ALA A 70 8.67 3.79 -11.96
N PRO A 71 9.49 2.94 -12.63
CA PRO A 71 9.28 1.50 -12.65
C PRO A 71 9.16 0.89 -11.25
N SER A 72 8.18 0.01 -11.07
CA SER A 72 7.98 -0.68 -9.80
C SER A 72 9.12 -1.67 -9.57
N SER A 73 9.77 -1.60 -8.41
CA SER A 73 10.72 -2.63 -7.98
C SER A 73 10.02 -3.89 -7.47
N TYR A 74 8.71 -3.81 -7.26
CA TYR A 74 7.85 -4.85 -6.68
C TYR A 74 6.86 -5.45 -7.69
N ALA A 75 6.97 -5.05 -8.97
CA ALA A 75 6.05 -5.45 -10.04
C ALA A 75 4.57 -5.15 -9.74
N VAL A 76 4.30 -4.06 -9.02
CA VAL A 76 2.95 -3.59 -8.69
C VAL A 76 2.33 -2.89 -9.91
N PRO A 77 1.09 -3.23 -10.31
CA PRO A 77 0.41 -2.56 -11.42
C PRO A 77 -0.06 -1.15 -11.01
N GLY A 78 -0.63 -0.40 -11.95
CA GLY A 78 -1.19 0.92 -11.64
C GLY A 78 -2.43 0.89 -10.76
N LEU A 79 -3.18 -0.21 -10.71
CA LEU A 79 -4.31 -0.35 -9.80
C LEU A 79 -4.29 -1.69 -9.05
N THR A 80 -4.32 -1.64 -7.72
CA THR A 80 -4.55 -2.80 -6.86
C THR A 80 -5.78 -2.54 -5.99
N VAL A 81 -6.78 -3.41 -6.06
CA VAL A 81 -8.01 -3.36 -5.24
C VAL A 81 -8.18 -4.71 -4.56
N VAL A 82 -8.24 -4.74 -3.23
CA VAL A 82 -8.35 -6.01 -2.50
C VAL A 82 -9.80 -6.49 -2.46
N GLY A 83 -10.76 -5.57 -2.41
CA GLY A 83 -12.19 -5.86 -2.51
C GLY A 83 -12.72 -5.85 -3.94
N ASP A 84 -13.98 -5.45 -4.08
CA ASP A 84 -14.70 -5.34 -5.35
C ASP A 84 -14.46 -3.99 -6.05
N VAL A 85 -14.61 -3.98 -7.38
CA VAL A 85 -14.70 -2.77 -8.19
C VAL A 85 -16.15 -2.58 -8.63
N LEU A 86 -16.75 -1.50 -8.14
CA LEU A 86 -18.18 -1.18 -8.21
C LEU A 86 -18.41 0.17 -8.88
N GLY A 87 -19.68 0.44 -9.24
CA GLY A 87 -20.11 1.71 -9.81
C GLY A 87 -19.67 1.88 -11.27
N GLY A 88 -19.25 3.10 -11.64
CA GLY A 88 -18.83 3.43 -13.00
C GLY A 88 -17.54 2.73 -13.43
N THR A 89 -17.28 2.71 -14.75
CA THR A 89 -16.08 2.11 -15.35
C THR A 89 -14.80 2.76 -14.84
N LYS A 90 -13.75 1.97 -14.58
CA LYS A 90 -12.43 2.50 -14.18
C LYS A 90 -11.48 2.49 -15.36
N ASN A 91 -10.83 3.62 -15.64
CA ASN A 91 -9.94 3.77 -16.79
C ASN A 91 -8.50 3.47 -16.35
N LEU A 92 -7.93 2.38 -16.86
CA LEU A 92 -6.56 1.97 -16.62
C LEU A 92 -5.71 2.48 -17.78
N ASN A 93 -4.88 3.48 -17.52
CA ASN A 93 -4.12 4.17 -18.55
C ASN A 93 -2.67 3.70 -18.61
N ASN A 94 -1.98 4.03 -19.69
CA ASN A 94 -0.55 3.77 -19.88
C ASN A 94 -0.14 2.29 -19.69
N GLY A 95 -1.02 1.34 -20.06
CA GLY A 95 -0.76 -0.08 -19.90
C GLY A 95 -0.54 -0.51 -18.44
N SER A 96 -1.22 0.16 -17.51
CA SER A 96 -0.99 0.05 -16.07
C SER A 96 -1.31 -1.32 -15.46
N GLY A 97 -2.30 -2.03 -16.00
CA GLY A 97 -2.79 -3.29 -15.47
C GLY A 97 -3.54 -3.14 -14.15
N ALA A 98 -4.09 -4.26 -13.67
CA ALA A 98 -4.76 -4.29 -12.37
C ALA A 98 -4.71 -5.64 -11.67
N LEU A 99 -4.69 -5.60 -10.33
CA LEU A 99 -5.00 -6.74 -9.47
C LEU A 99 -6.29 -6.42 -8.68
N VAL A 100 -7.28 -7.30 -8.75
CA VAL A 100 -8.56 -7.17 -8.04
C VAL A 100 -8.85 -8.44 -7.26
N GLY A 101 -9.00 -8.36 -5.93
CA GLY A 101 -9.31 -9.52 -5.10
C GLY A 101 -10.76 -9.98 -5.20
N GLY A 102 -11.69 -9.04 -5.34
CA GLY A 102 -13.12 -9.28 -5.54
C GLY A 102 -13.53 -9.38 -7.01
N SER A 103 -14.78 -9.02 -7.30
CA SER A 103 -15.37 -8.93 -8.64
C SER A 103 -15.33 -7.51 -9.19
N VAL A 104 -15.33 -7.40 -10.51
CA VAL A 104 -15.39 -6.12 -11.24
C VAL A 104 -16.75 -6.01 -11.94
N GLN A 105 -17.62 -5.13 -11.44
CA GLN A 105 -18.97 -4.93 -11.96
C GLN A 105 -19.03 -3.80 -12.99
N GLY A 106 -18.43 -2.65 -12.69
CA GLY A 106 -18.43 -1.44 -13.55
C GLY A 106 -17.56 -1.55 -14.80
N GLY A 107 -16.67 -2.55 -14.84
CA GLY A 107 -15.74 -2.80 -15.92
C GLY A 107 -14.50 -1.91 -15.92
N PHE A 108 -13.58 -2.25 -16.82
CA PHE A 108 -12.37 -1.49 -17.08
C PHE A 108 -12.30 -1.01 -18.52
N ASN A 109 -11.82 0.22 -18.70
CA ASN A 109 -11.26 0.66 -19.97
C ASN A 109 -9.74 0.43 -19.91
N LEU A 110 -9.25 -0.45 -20.78
CA LEU A 110 -7.84 -0.86 -20.82
C LEU A 110 -7.08 -0.02 -21.85
N ASN A 111 -6.70 1.20 -21.46
CA ASN A 111 -6.09 2.20 -22.33
C ASN A 111 -4.54 2.08 -22.36
N GLY A 112 -3.97 2.29 -23.54
CA GLY A 112 -2.52 2.28 -23.77
C GLY A 112 -1.98 0.93 -24.25
N GLY A 113 -0.77 0.58 -23.83
CA GLY A 113 -0.12 -0.66 -24.21
C GLY A 113 -0.81 -1.91 -23.63
N VAL A 114 -0.36 -3.08 -24.10
CA VAL A 114 -0.82 -4.37 -23.56
C VAL A 114 -0.59 -4.41 -22.06
N GLN A 115 -1.63 -4.71 -21.31
CA GLN A 115 -1.60 -4.79 -19.85
C GLN A 115 -2.18 -6.10 -19.32
N THR A 116 -1.80 -6.43 -18.09
CA THR A 116 -2.28 -7.62 -17.39
C THR A 116 -3.32 -7.23 -16.33
N VAL A 117 -4.48 -7.88 -16.35
CA VAL A 117 -5.53 -7.75 -15.33
C VAL A 117 -5.81 -9.11 -14.71
N LYS A 118 -5.77 -9.19 -13.38
CA LYS A 118 -6.10 -10.38 -12.61
C LYS A 118 -7.22 -10.09 -11.63
N VAL A 119 -8.28 -10.89 -11.65
CA VAL A 119 -9.51 -10.70 -10.87
C VAL A 119 -9.84 -11.98 -10.10
N GLY A 120 -10.06 -11.87 -8.79
CA GLY A 120 -10.42 -13.00 -7.94
C GLY A 120 -11.84 -13.48 -8.19
N GLY A 121 -12.78 -12.57 -8.40
CA GLY A 121 -14.17 -12.83 -8.74
C GLY A 121 -14.47 -12.72 -10.24
N THR A 122 -15.69 -12.30 -10.59
CA THR A 122 -16.10 -12.13 -11.98
C THR A 122 -15.59 -10.81 -12.57
N LEU A 123 -15.46 -10.76 -13.90
CA LEU A 123 -15.14 -9.54 -14.64
C LEU A 123 -16.26 -9.25 -15.63
N SER A 124 -16.92 -8.11 -15.46
CA SER A 124 -17.99 -7.62 -16.33
C SER A 124 -17.54 -6.39 -17.12
N ASN A 125 -18.30 -6.06 -18.18
CA ASN A 125 -18.24 -4.76 -18.87
C ASN A 125 -16.83 -4.29 -19.30
N THR A 126 -15.96 -5.23 -19.67
CA THR A 126 -14.56 -4.95 -20.02
C THR A 126 -14.25 -5.50 -21.40
N ASN A 127 -13.85 -4.63 -22.33
CA ASN A 127 -13.31 -5.08 -23.61
C ASN A 127 -11.83 -5.45 -23.45
N ILE A 128 -11.53 -6.73 -23.62
CA ILE A 128 -10.18 -7.28 -23.40
C ILE A 128 -9.21 -6.85 -24.50
N ASN A 129 -9.65 -6.79 -25.77
CA ASN A 129 -8.76 -6.60 -26.93
C ASN A 129 -7.50 -7.50 -26.85
N GLN A 130 -6.31 -6.91 -26.92
CA GLN A 130 -5.02 -7.61 -26.90
C GLN A 130 -4.46 -7.81 -25.48
N ASN A 131 -5.22 -7.51 -24.44
CA ASN A 131 -4.78 -7.55 -23.06
C ASN A 131 -4.80 -8.96 -22.47
N ILE A 132 -4.01 -9.19 -21.43
CA ILE A 132 -3.94 -10.47 -20.73
C ILE A 132 -4.86 -10.38 -19.51
N VAL A 133 -5.96 -11.13 -19.54
CA VAL A 133 -6.98 -11.05 -18.49
C VAL A 133 -7.26 -12.42 -17.90
N GLN A 134 -7.22 -12.52 -16.57
CA GLN A 134 -7.58 -13.70 -15.80
C GLN A 134 -8.64 -13.31 -14.77
N SER A 135 -9.77 -14.04 -14.74
CA SER A 135 -10.84 -13.84 -13.77
C SER A 135 -11.23 -15.16 -13.10
N GLY A 136 -11.97 -15.10 -11.99
CA GLY A 136 -12.32 -16.27 -11.19
C GLY A 136 -11.14 -16.87 -10.43
N LEU A 137 -10.07 -16.10 -10.22
CA LEU A 137 -8.84 -16.59 -9.58
C LEU A 137 -9.05 -17.06 -8.15
N SER A 138 -10.09 -16.62 -7.44
CA SER A 138 -10.43 -17.16 -6.12
C SER A 138 -10.66 -18.68 -6.13
N ALA A 139 -11.14 -19.24 -7.24
CA ALA A 139 -11.37 -20.67 -7.39
C ALA A 139 -10.15 -21.42 -7.96
N SER A 140 -9.39 -20.80 -8.86
CA SER A 140 -8.28 -21.44 -9.59
C SER A 140 -6.89 -21.17 -9.02
N ASP A 141 -6.73 -20.09 -8.26
CA ASP A 141 -5.52 -19.69 -7.53
C ASP A 141 -5.89 -19.05 -6.18
N PRO A 142 -6.20 -19.86 -5.15
CA PRO A 142 -6.51 -19.34 -3.81
C PRO A 142 -5.39 -18.49 -3.20
N GLY A 143 -4.14 -18.69 -3.63
CA GLY A 143 -2.98 -17.91 -3.19
C GLY A 143 -3.05 -16.45 -3.65
N PHE A 144 -3.70 -16.17 -4.78
CA PHE A 144 -3.89 -14.82 -5.30
C PHE A 144 -4.65 -13.92 -4.31
N VAL A 145 -5.84 -14.34 -3.89
CA VAL A 145 -6.69 -13.56 -2.97
C VAL A 145 -6.07 -13.54 -1.56
N ALA A 146 -5.44 -14.64 -1.12
CA ALA A 146 -4.73 -14.68 0.16
C ALA A 146 -3.57 -13.67 0.20
N GLY A 147 -2.77 -13.57 -0.87
CA GLY A 147 -1.66 -12.62 -0.98
C GLY A 147 -2.11 -11.17 -0.96
N LEU A 148 -3.20 -10.82 -1.65
CA LEU A 148 -3.78 -9.47 -1.60
C LEU A 148 -4.27 -9.11 -0.19
N ASN A 149 -4.91 -10.05 0.51
CA ASN A 149 -5.33 -9.84 1.90
C ASN A 149 -4.15 -9.70 2.86
N GLN A 150 -3.09 -10.48 2.67
CA GLN A 150 -1.87 -10.35 3.46
C GLN A 150 -1.22 -8.97 3.24
N GLN A 151 -1.07 -8.53 1.99
CA GLN A 151 -0.55 -7.22 1.65
C GLN A 151 -1.39 -6.10 2.29
N LYS A 152 -2.73 -6.21 2.27
CA LYS A 152 -3.64 -5.28 2.97
C LYS A 152 -3.32 -5.19 4.46
N THR A 153 -3.23 -6.32 5.15
CA THR A 153 -3.00 -6.35 6.61
C THR A 153 -1.63 -5.77 6.97
N LEU A 154 -0.59 -6.12 6.21
CA LEU A 154 0.77 -5.61 6.42
C LEU A 154 0.87 -4.11 6.10
N LEU A 155 0.19 -3.65 5.05
CA LEU A 155 0.18 -2.24 4.71
C LEU A 155 -0.56 -1.41 5.77
N ALA A 156 -1.72 -1.87 6.24
CA ALA A 156 -2.48 -1.17 7.28
C ALA A 156 -1.72 -1.02 8.60
N SER A 157 -1.08 -2.09 9.06
CA SER A 157 -0.22 -2.05 10.26
C SER A 157 1.00 -1.16 10.03
N SER A 158 1.76 -1.39 8.94
CA SER A 158 2.99 -0.63 8.69
C SER A 158 2.77 0.87 8.46
N MET A 159 1.65 1.31 7.85
CA MET A 159 1.34 2.73 7.68
C MET A 159 1.02 3.39 9.03
N THR A 160 0.34 2.67 9.92
CA THR A 160 0.07 3.13 11.28
C THR A 160 1.37 3.23 12.09
N ASP A 161 2.22 2.22 12.02
CA ASP A 161 3.50 2.17 12.73
C ASP A 161 4.47 3.24 12.21
N LEU A 162 4.53 3.47 10.89
CA LEU A 162 5.32 4.54 10.28
C LEU A 162 4.86 5.91 10.79
N SER A 163 3.55 6.15 10.77
CA SER A 163 2.95 7.40 11.23
C SER A 163 3.25 7.66 12.73
N ASN A 164 3.13 6.63 13.57
CA ASN A 164 3.48 6.73 14.99
C ASN A 164 4.99 6.94 15.21
N SER A 165 5.84 6.28 14.40
CA SER A 165 7.30 6.44 14.48
C SER A 165 7.72 7.87 14.14
N TYR A 166 7.12 8.48 13.12
CA TYR A 166 7.33 9.89 12.79
C TYR A 166 6.81 10.83 13.87
N ALA A 167 5.66 10.53 14.47
CA ALA A 167 5.11 11.31 15.57
C ALA A 167 6.01 11.33 16.82
N GLY A 168 6.80 10.27 17.03
CA GLY A 168 7.77 10.17 18.12
C GLY A 168 9.06 10.96 17.90
N LEU A 169 9.28 11.53 16.71
CA LEU A 169 10.50 12.30 16.43
C LEU A 169 10.52 13.64 17.17
N THR A 170 11.69 13.98 17.69
CA THR A 170 11.94 15.31 18.28
C THR A 170 11.96 16.37 17.19
N ALA A 171 11.23 17.46 17.40
CA ALA A 171 11.25 18.60 16.50
C ALA A 171 12.66 19.20 16.39
N THR A 172 13.09 19.45 15.16
CA THR A 172 14.35 20.16 14.85
C THR A 172 14.10 21.58 14.35
N SER A 173 12.85 21.86 13.97
CA SER A 173 12.41 23.08 13.31
C SER A 173 11.17 23.64 13.99
N SER A 174 10.95 24.95 13.89
CA SER A 174 9.75 25.64 14.37
C SER A 174 9.09 26.42 13.23
N VAL A 175 7.76 26.54 13.29
CA VAL A 175 6.98 27.32 12.32
C VAL A 175 6.91 28.77 12.79
N SER A 176 7.20 29.70 11.87
CA SER A 176 7.01 31.14 12.11
C SER A 176 5.64 31.56 11.60
N ILE A 177 4.82 32.18 12.44
CA ILE A 177 3.46 32.59 12.08
C ILE A 177 3.36 34.11 12.12
N ALA A 178 2.95 34.71 11.00
CA ALA A 178 2.68 36.15 10.88
C ALA A 178 1.30 36.36 10.25
N GLY A 179 0.32 36.80 11.06
CA GLY A 179 -1.08 36.80 10.62
C GLY A 179 -1.58 35.37 10.38
N ASN A 180 -2.13 35.11 9.19
CA ASN A 180 -2.54 33.78 8.72
C ASN A 180 -1.45 33.05 7.91
N ARG A 181 -0.26 33.63 7.78
CA ARG A 181 0.85 32.99 7.06
C ARG A 181 1.71 32.16 8.00
N ALA A 182 1.79 30.87 7.72
CA ALA A 182 2.78 29.96 8.29
C ALA A 182 4.01 29.86 7.38
N THR A 183 5.19 30.09 7.95
CA THR A 183 6.47 29.94 7.24
C THR A 183 7.25 28.78 7.87
N PHE A 184 7.47 27.74 7.08
CA PHE A 184 8.26 26.57 7.43
C PHE A 184 9.69 26.76 6.94
N ASN A 185 10.64 26.91 7.86
CA ASN A 185 12.07 26.94 7.54
C ASN A 185 12.73 25.72 8.16
N ALA A 186 12.93 24.69 7.35
CA ALA A 186 13.45 23.41 7.81
C ALA A 186 14.91 23.56 8.29
N VAL A 187 15.23 22.85 9.37
CA VAL A 187 16.57 22.67 9.92
C VAL A 187 16.82 21.18 10.02
N ALA A 188 17.61 20.64 9.10
CA ALA A 188 17.94 19.23 9.07
C ALA A 188 18.88 18.85 10.23
N ASN A 189 18.65 17.68 10.82
CA ASN A 189 19.61 17.04 11.71
C ASN A 189 20.73 16.34 10.91
N ALA A 190 21.65 15.65 11.59
CA ALA A 190 22.77 14.95 10.98
C ALA A 190 22.36 13.86 9.96
N ASN A 191 21.11 13.38 10.00
CA ASN A 191 20.58 12.40 9.07
C ASN A 191 19.85 13.04 7.87
N GLY A 192 19.92 14.37 7.71
CA GLY A 192 19.21 15.08 6.65
C GLY A 192 17.72 15.26 6.89
N VAL A 193 17.24 15.01 8.12
CA VAL A 193 15.81 15.06 8.48
C VAL A 193 15.48 16.34 9.23
N ALA A 194 14.48 17.08 8.76
CA ALA A 194 13.85 18.16 9.51
C ALA A 194 12.50 17.73 10.06
N VAL A 195 12.19 18.09 11.29
CA VAL A 195 10.93 17.72 11.95
C VAL A 195 10.26 18.96 12.52
N PHE A 196 8.99 19.15 12.16
CA PHE A 196 8.07 20.13 12.75
C PHE A 196 6.98 19.37 13.52
N ASN A 197 6.62 19.87 14.70
CA ASN A 197 5.51 19.33 15.49
C ASN A 197 4.47 20.45 15.72
N LEU A 198 3.24 20.20 15.27
CA LEU A 198 2.09 21.09 15.35
C LEU A 198 0.88 20.34 15.91
N ASN A 199 -0.18 21.08 16.22
CA ASN A 199 -1.51 20.52 16.38
C ASN A 199 -2.47 21.07 15.32
N ALA A 200 -3.64 20.44 15.18
CA ALA A 200 -4.65 20.80 14.19
C ALA A 200 -5.22 22.22 14.41
N ALA A 201 -5.19 22.73 15.65
CA ALA A 201 -5.61 24.11 15.94
C ALA A 201 -4.56 25.13 15.48
N ASP A 202 -3.28 24.76 15.40
CA ASP A 202 -2.27 25.60 14.72
C ASP A 202 -2.57 25.66 13.23
N LEU A 203 -2.77 24.49 12.60
CA LEU A 203 -3.04 24.37 11.17
C LEU A 203 -4.30 25.15 10.76
N SER A 204 -5.39 25.05 11.53
CA SER A 204 -6.65 25.75 11.23
C SER A 204 -6.61 27.27 11.33
N ARG A 205 -5.50 27.85 11.82
CA ARG A 205 -5.28 29.30 11.89
C ARG A 205 -4.54 29.83 10.68
N PHE A 206 -4.01 28.95 9.86
CA PHE A 206 -3.32 29.32 8.65
C PHE A 206 -4.34 29.69 7.56
N GLY A 207 -3.85 30.38 6.55
CA GLY A 207 -4.49 30.49 5.24
C GLY A 207 -3.44 30.54 4.13
N GLU A 208 -2.17 30.70 4.49
CA GLU A 208 -1.03 30.69 3.58
C GLU A 208 0.12 29.87 4.16
N ILE A 209 0.76 29.05 3.33
CA ILE A 209 1.95 28.26 3.67
C ILE A 209 3.11 28.69 2.77
N ALA A 210 4.16 29.24 3.36
CA ALA A 210 5.46 29.38 2.71
C ALA A 210 6.38 28.25 3.21
N PHE A 211 6.98 27.48 2.30
CA PHE A 211 7.72 26.27 2.67
C PHE A 211 9.12 26.25 2.09
N ASN A 212 10.13 26.27 2.97
CA ASN A 212 11.54 26.20 2.61
C ASN A 212 12.14 24.93 3.22
N ARG A 213 12.49 23.95 2.36
CA ARG A 213 13.18 22.72 2.79
C ARG A 213 14.62 22.98 3.23
N ASN A 214 15.24 24.08 2.82
CA ASN A 214 16.61 24.47 3.18
C ASN A 214 17.65 23.32 3.05
N GLY A 215 17.50 22.50 2.03
CA GLY A 215 18.40 21.36 1.76
C GLY A 215 18.12 20.09 2.59
N ALA A 216 17.08 20.06 3.43
CA ALA A 216 16.63 18.82 4.07
C ALA A 216 16.17 17.81 3.00
N ASP A 217 16.70 16.58 3.10
CA ASP A 217 16.28 15.47 2.24
C ASP A 217 14.87 15.01 2.60
N THR A 218 14.58 14.90 3.89
CA THR A 218 13.24 14.54 4.38
C THR A 218 12.75 15.58 5.37
N VAL A 219 11.54 16.09 5.15
CA VAL A 219 10.85 16.95 6.11
C VAL A 219 9.60 16.23 6.60
N ILE A 220 9.50 16.05 7.91
CA ILE A 220 8.32 15.48 8.57
C ILE A 220 7.58 16.62 9.28
N VAL A 221 6.32 16.84 8.92
CA VAL A 221 5.43 17.76 9.63
C VAL A 221 4.39 16.94 10.37
N ASN A 222 4.61 16.73 11.67
CA ASN A 222 3.64 16.04 12.51
C ASN A 222 2.53 16.99 12.94
N VAL A 223 1.28 16.63 12.71
CA VAL A 223 0.11 17.39 13.14
C VAL A 223 -0.81 16.49 13.97
N THR A 224 -0.90 16.79 15.26
CA THR A 224 -1.79 16.08 16.19
C THR A 224 -3.18 16.70 16.26
N GLY A 225 -4.21 15.91 16.54
CA GLY A 225 -5.62 16.30 16.50
C GLY A 225 -6.48 15.24 15.80
N SER A 226 -7.76 15.16 16.16
CA SER A 226 -8.70 14.17 15.60
C SER A 226 -9.34 14.61 14.28
N ALA A 227 -9.54 15.93 14.11
CA ALA A 227 -10.11 16.52 12.90
C ALA A 227 -9.11 17.52 12.30
N VAL A 228 -8.84 17.36 11.01
CA VAL A 228 -7.85 18.15 10.27
C VAL A 228 -8.52 18.74 9.02
N ARG A 229 -8.21 20.00 8.73
CA ARG A 229 -8.54 20.65 7.46
C ARG A 229 -7.26 21.05 6.74
N LEU A 230 -7.24 20.77 5.44
CA LEU A 230 -6.19 21.16 4.50
C LEU A 230 -6.82 22.16 3.52
N ASP A 231 -6.89 23.41 3.95
CA ASP A 231 -7.58 24.52 3.28
C ASP A 231 -6.67 25.74 3.05
N ASP A 232 -5.36 25.57 3.21
CA ASP A 232 -4.34 26.61 3.05
C ASP A 232 -3.80 26.72 1.63
N ASN A 233 -3.42 27.95 1.23
CA ASN A 233 -2.77 28.20 -0.04
C ASN A 233 -1.24 28.17 0.07
N PHE A 234 -0.57 27.39 -0.77
CA PHE A 234 0.90 27.40 -0.84
C PHE A 234 1.40 28.66 -1.58
N LEU A 235 2.40 29.32 -1.00
CA LEU A 235 3.06 30.51 -1.54
C LEU A 235 4.39 30.16 -2.19
N GLY A 236 4.78 30.96 -3.19
CA GLY A 236 6.06 30.81 -3.88
C GLY A 236 6.13 29.53 -4.72
N ASP A 237 7.35 29.05 -4.95
CA ASP A 237 7.58 27.77 -5.61
C ASP A 237 7.46 26.62 -4.60
N ALA A 238 6.41 25.82 -4.73
CA ALA A 238 6.14 24.65 -3.91
C ALA A 238 6.26 23.34 -4.71
N THR A 239 6.88 23.38 -5.89
CA THR A 239 7.11 22.20 -6.73
C THR A 239 8.05 21.21 -6.04
N GLY A 240 7.73 19.92 -6.13
CA GLY A 240 8.58 18.84 -5.61
C GLY A 240 8.55 18.70 -4.08
N LEU A 241 7.65 19.41 -3.37
CA LEU A 241 7.44 19.15 -1.94
C LEU A 241 6.90 17.73 -1.72
N GLY A 242 6.07 17.21 -2.64
CA GLY A 242 5.55 15.84 -2.59
C GLY A 242 6.63 14.77 -2.39
N GLU A 243 7.78 14.98 -3.00
CA GLU A 243 8.90 14.04 -3.07
C GLU A 243 9.67 13.92 -1.74
N HIS A 244 9.60 14.94 -0.88
CA HIS A 244 10.48 15.08 0.28
C HIS A 244 9.79 15.53 1.58
N VAL A 245 8.57 16.07 1.50
CA VAL A 245 7.79 16.50 2.65
C VAL A 245 6.67 15.50 2.93
N ILE A 246 6.61 15.00 4.15
CA ILE A 246 5.50 14.17 4.66
C ILE A 246 4.74 14.97 5.72
N TRP A 247 3.48 15.26 5.43
CA TRP A 247 2.49 15.73 6.39
C TRP A 247 1.91 14.51 7.11
N ASN A 248 2.34 14.29 8.35
CA ASN A 248 1.99 13.13 9.16
C ASN A 248 0.88 13.47 10.15
N PHE A 249 -0.24 12.74 10.07
CA PHE A 249 -1.44 12.94 10.90
C PHE A 249 -1.72 11.69 11.76
N PRO A 250 -0.92 11.46 12.83
CA PRO A 250 -0.93 10.20 13.57
C PRO A 250 -2.22 9.93 14.35
N THR A 251 -2.99 10.98 14.65
CA THR A 251 -4.22 10.89 15.46
C THR A 251 -5.48 11.27 14.70
N ALA A 252 -5.37 11.71 13.45
CA ALA A 252 -6.52 12.19 12.69
C ALA A 252 -7.46 11.03 12.34
N THR A 253 -8.73 11.18 12.71
CA THR A 253 -9.82 10.27 12.34
C THR A 253 -10.69 10.84 11.22
N SER A 254 -10.64 12.16 11.01
CA SER A 254 -11.29 12.83 9.87
C SER A 254 -10.34 13.85 9.25
N LEU A 255 -10.28 13.88 7.92
CA LEU A 255 -9.49 14.84 7.15
C LEU A 255 -10.30 15.39 5.99
N GLU A 256 -10.39 16.71 5.89
CA GLU A 256 -11.04 17.40 4.78
C GLU A 256 -10.00 18.24 4.03
N LEU A 257 -9.90 18.05 2.72
CA LEU A 257 -9.03 18.85 1.86
C LEU A 257 -9.86 19.61 0.83
N THR A 258 -9.73 20.93 0.83
CA THR A 258 -10.45 21.83 -0.08
C THR A 258 -9.51 22.69 -0.94
N ALA A 259 -8.26 22.87 -0.49
CA ALA A 259 -7.22 23.57 -1.24
C ALA A 259 -6.23 22.59 -1.87
N ALA A 260 -5.55 23.02 -2.92
CA ALA A 260 -4.45 22.27 -3.52
C ALA A 260 -3.33 22.07 -2.48
N TRP A 261 -2.89 20.83 -2.29
CA TRP A 261 -1.93 20.48 -1.25
C TRP A 261 -0.61 19.99 -1.83
N LYS A 262 0.50 20.54 -1.33
CA LYS A 262 1.86 20.19 -1.77
C LYS A 262 2.59 19.44 -0.65
N GLY A 263 3.00 18.20 -0.94
CA GLY A 263 3.60 17.32 0.05
C GLY A 263 2.83 16.00 0.15
N SER A 264 3.58 14.93 0.47
CA SER A 264 2.98 13.63 0.76
C SER A 264 2.15 13.68 2.04
N VAL A 265 1.05 12.95 2.09
CA VAL A 265 0.10 12.91 3.22
C VAL A 265 0.08 11.51 3.83
N LEU A 266 0.31 11.41 5.14
CA LEU A 266 0.24 10.15 5.90
C LEU A 266 -0.84 10.28 6.99
N ALA A 267 -2.06 9.85 6.69
CA ALA A 267 -3.22 9.91 7.59
C ALA A 267 -3.91 8.52 7.70
N PRO A 268 -3.22 7.48 8.19
CA PRO A 268 -3.67 6.09 8.07
C PRO A 268 -4.98 5.77 8.82
N LYS A 269 -5.41 6.63 9.75
CA LYS A 269 -6.65 6.46 10.53
C LYS A 269 -7.81 7.32 10.03
N ALA A 270 -7.57 8.23 9.09
CA ALA A 270 -8.55 9.22 8.71
C ALA A 270 -9.54 8.66 7.68
N ALA A 271 -10.83 8.88 7.94
CA ALA A 271 -11.83 8.95 6.88
C ALA A 271 -11.70 10.32 6.20
N ALA A 272 -11.24 10.34 4.96
CA ALA A 272 -10.87 11.56 4.26
C ALA A 272 -11.86 11.92 3.14
N THR A 273 -12.00 13.22 2.89
CA THR A 273 -12.66 13.76 1.69
C THR A 273 -11.73 14.77 1.03
N THR A 274 -11.47 14.61 -0.26
CA THR A 274 -10.68 15.57 -1.05
C THR A 274 -11.56 16.25 -2.11
N ALA A 275 -11.40 17.56 -2.28
CA ALA A 275 -12.10 18.35 -3.30
C ALA A 275 -11.14 19.08 -4.25
N ASN A 276 -9.83 18.98 -4.01
CA ASN A 276 -8.77 19.55 -4.83
C ASN A 276 -7.57 18.59 -4.84
N TYR A 277 -6.50 18.91 -5.57
CA TYR A 277 -5.42 17.97 -5.80
C TYR A 277 -4.43 17.87 -4.62
N ILE A 278 -3.84 16.69 -4.46
CA ILE A 278 -2.60 16.47 -3.67
C ILE A 278 -1.46 16.18 -4.66
N GLU A 279 -0.33 16.87 -4.52
CA GLU A 279 0.92 16.54 -5.22
C GLU A 279 1.88 15.84 -4.25
N GLY A 280 2.00 14.51 -4.38
CA GLY A 280 2.71 13.68 -3.42
C GLY A 280 2.12 12.27 -3.29
N SER A 281 2.75 11.42 -2.48
CA SER A 281 2.14 10.16 -2.05
C SER A 281 1.11 10.41 -0.96
N ALA A 282 -0.02 9.73 -0.98
CA ALA A 282 -1.08 9.94 0.01
C ALA A 282 -1.61 8.63 0.61
N VAL A 283 -1.82 8.62 1.92
CA VAL A 283 -2.34 7.46 2.68
C VAL A 283 -3.53 7.88 3.52
N PHE A 284 -4.64 7.15 3.38
CA PHE A 284 -5.86 7.37 4.16
C PHE A 284 -6.45 6.05 4.67
N GLY A 285 -7.20 6.13 5.78
CA GLY A 285 -7.98 5.01 6.29
C GLY A 285 -9.14 4.66 5.35
N SER A 286 -9.90 5.65 4.91
CA SER A 286 -10.88 5.56 3.81
C SER A 286 -10.93 6.90 3.08
N LEU A 287 -11.44 6.91 1.85
CA LEU A 287 -11.40 8.13 1.03
C LEU A 287 -12.64 8.30 0.15
N ILE A 288 -13.23 9.49 0.23
CA ILE A 288 -14.09 10.06 -0.82
C ILE A 288 -13.22 11.01 -1.65
N GLN A 289 -12.84 10.57 -2.84
CA GLN A 289 -12.02 11.33 -3.76
C GLN A 289 -12.90 12.12 -4.73
N ASN A 290 -12.87 13.45 -4.61
CA ASN A 290 -13.39 14.37 -5.64
C ASN A 290 -12.28 15.25 -6.25
N GLY A 291 -11.06 15.21 -5.72
CA GLY A 291 -9.88 15.88 -6.29
C GLY A 291 -8.83 14.89 -6.81
N GLU A 292 -7.88 15.41 -7.58
CA GLU A 292 -6.85 14.61 -8.25
C GLU A 292 -5.71 14.22 -7.31
N PHE A 293 -4.94 13.19 -7.66
CA PHE A 293 -3.66 12.89 -7.04
C PHE A 293 -2.57 13.00 -8.09
N HIS A 294 -1.77 14.05 -8.00
CA HIS A 294 -0.65 14.31 -8.91
C HIS A 294 0.59 13.52 -8.49
N LEU A 295 1.40 13.16 -9.49
CA LEU A 295 2.74 12.61 -9.28
C LEU A 295 3.65 13.64 -8.60
N GLY A 296 4.81 13.16 -8.15
CA GLY A 296 5.56 13.73 -7.03
C GLY A 296 5.65 12.73 -5.87
N THR A 297 5.50 11.42 -6.19
CA THR A 297 5.61 10.29 -5.26
C THR A 297 6.86 10.45 -4.40
N TYR A 298 6.71 10.20 -3.11
CA TYR A 298 7.80 10.35 -2.14
C TYR A 298 9.05 9.58 -2.58
N ILE A 299 10.22 10.22 -2.50
CA ILE A 299 11.53 9.61 -2.82
C ILE A 299 12.57 9.81 -1.71
N GLY A 300 12.24 10.53 -0.64
CA GLY A 300 13.17 10.81 0.46
C GLY A 300 13.80 9.55 1.06
N ALA A 301 15.01 9.70 1.59
CA ALA A 301 15.85 8.59 2.00
C ALA A 301 15.54 8.09 3.42
N TYR A 302 14.90 8.90 4.26
CA TYR A 302 14.75 8.58 5.68
C TYR A 302 13.68 7.51 5.96
N ALA A 303 14.15 6.34 6.39
CA ALA A 303 13.33 5.31 7.02
C ALA A 303 13.55 5.38 8.55
N PRO A 304 12.51 5.62 9.36
CA PRO A 304 12.67 5.52 10.81
C PRO A 304 13.01 4.07 11.16
N THR A 305 13.92 3.88 12.10
CA THR A 305 14.17 2.56 12.69
C THR A 305 12.90 2.16 13.44
N SER A 306 12.01 1.41 12.81
CA SER A 306 10.90 0.79 13.51
C SER A 306 11.48 -0.12 14.60
N PRO A 307 10.87 -0.25 15.80
CA PRO A 307 11.04 -1.46 16.59
C PRO A 307 10.70 -2.61 15.65
N GLN A 308 11.70 -3.41 15.27
CA GLN A 308 11.49 -4.52 14.35
C GLN A 308 10.29 -5.33 14.86
N VAL A 309 9.22 -5.41 14.05
CA VAL A 309 8.45 -6.66 14.05
C VAL A 309 9.51 -7.75 13.87
N PRO A 310 9.60 -8.78 14.74
CA PRO A 310 10.63 -9.80 14.61
C PRO A 310 10.49 -10.53 13.27
N VAL A 311 11.11 -9.97 12.24
CA VAL A 311 11.61 -10.71 11.11
C VAL A 311 12.98 -11.16 11.55
N THR A 312 13.05 -12.42 11.99
CA THR A 312 14.31 -13.10 12.28
C THR A 312 15.24 -12.86 11.08
N PRO A 313 16.35 -12.13 11.25
CA PRO A 313 17.28 -11.94 10.17
C PRO A 313 17.90 -13.30 9.84
N GLY A 314 17.81 -13.72 8.58
CA GLY A 314 18.65 -14.78 8.04
C GLY A 314 20.11 -14.32 8.09
N GLY A 315 20.74 -14.52 9.25
CA GLY A 315 22.16 -14.32 9.45
C GLY A 315 22.93 -15.45 8.77
N SER A 316 23.64 -15.11 7.70
CA SER A 316 24.67 -15.97 7.15
C SER A 316 25.87 -15.97 8.11
N SER A 317 26.03 -17.02 8.91
CA SER A 317 27.29 -17.76 9.12
C SER A 317 27.23 -18.66 10.36
N GLY A 318 27.27 -19.98 10.13
CA GLY A 318 27.91 -20.94 11.05
C GLY A 318 27.10 -21.49 12.24
N GLY A 319 25.91 -22.05 12.02
CA GLY A 319 25.26 -22.89 13.04
C GLY A 319 24.06 -23.65 12.49
N SER A 320 24.06 -24.98 12.60
CA SER A 320 22.99 -25.85 12.08
C SER A 320 21.60 -25.39 12.59
N PRO A 321 20.62 -25.16 11.70
CA PRO A 321 19.32 -24.66 12.12
C PRO A 321 18.52 -25.73 12.87
N THR A 322 17.99 -25.37 14.04
CA THR A 322 16.88 -26.09 14.66
C THR A 322 15.60 -25.79 13.87
N PRO A 323 14.79 -26.79 13.48
CA PRO A 323 13.59 -26.57 12.67
C PRO A 323 12.60 -25.62 13.35
N VAL A 324 12.11 -24.65 12.59
CA VAL A 324 10.97 -23.79 12.97
C VAL A 324 9.70 -24.64 12.97
N PRO A 325 8.79 -24.52 13.95
CA PRO A 325 7.55 -25.29 13.97
C PRO A 325 6.72 -25.03 12.71
N GLU A 326 6.49 -26.09 11.94
CA GLU A 326 5.64 -26.05 10.75
C GLU A 326 4.19 -25.71 11.15
N PRO A 327 3.45 -24.95 10.33
CA PRO A 327 2.05 -24.65 10.57
C PRO A 327 1.23 -25.93 10.75
N ALA A 328 0.18 -25.90 11.58
CA ALA A 328 -0.69 -27.04 11.90
C ALA A 328 -1.34 -27.74 10.67
N THR A 329 -1.19 -27.18 9.47
CA THR A 329 -1.56 -27.78 8.19
C THR A 329 -0.75 -29.04 7.87
N MET A 330 0.51 -29.15 8.32
CA MET A 330 1.32 -30.36 8.11
C MET A 330 0.88 -31.53 9.01
N ALA A 331 0.44 -31.23 10.24
CA ALA A 331 -0.16 -32.22 11.13
C ALA A 331 -1.49 -32.76 10.58
N LEU A 332 -2.33 -31.89 10.01
CA LEU A 332 -3.58 -32.27 9.35
C LEU A 332 -3.34 -33.11 8.09
N MET A 333 -2.34 -32.77 7.27
CA MET A 333 -2.00 -33.51 6.06
C MET A 333 -1.41 -34.89 6.38
N ALA A 334 -0.55 -34.99 7.40
CA ALA A 334 -0.02 -36.26 7.90
C ALA A 334 -1.14 -37.13 8.50
N GLY A 335 -2.07 -36.54 9.25
CA GLY A 335 -3.26 -37.22 9.75
C GLY A 335 -4.15 -37.78 8.63
N GLY A 336 -4.37 -36.99 7.56
CA GLY A 336 -5.14 -37.42 6.38
C GLY A 336 -4.50 -38.58 5.63
N LEU A 337 -3.18 -38.57 5.44
CA LEU A 337 -2.44 -39.65 4.79
C LEU A 337 -2.44 -40.95 5.63
N ALA A 338 -2.33 -40.83 6.96
CA ALA A 338 -2.42 -41.98 7.87
C ALA A 338 -3.80 -42.65 7.80
N LEU A 339 -4.88 -41.86 7.74
CA LEU A 339 -6.25 -42.38 7.58
C LEU A 339 -6.45 -43.08 6.23
N LEU A 340 -5.86 -42.57 5.14
CA LEU A 340 -5.90 -43.22 3.81
C LEU A 340 -5.18 -44.57 3.78
N VAL A 341 -4.03 -44.69 4.44
CA VAL A 341 -3.28 -45.95 4.55
C VAL A 341 -4.06 -46.97 5.39
N LEU A 342 -4.67 -46.55 6.50
CA LEU A 342 -5.51 -47.42 7.33
C LEU A 342 -6.78 -47.89 6.61
N ALA A 343 -7.42 -47.01 5.82
CA ALA A 343 -8.58 -47.36 5.00
C ALA A 343 -8.24 -48.35 3.89
N ARG A 344 -7.05 -48.24 3.26
CA ARG A 344 -6.57 -49.20 2.25
C ARG A 344 -6.28 -50.58 2.84
N ARG A 345 -5.71 -50.64 4.04
CA ARG A 345 -5.43 -51.92 4.73
C ARG A 345 -6.69 -52.69 5.09
N ARG A 346 -7.79 -52.01 5.40
CA ARG A 346 -9.08 -52.65 5.72
C ARG A 346 -9.80 -53.23 4.49
N ARG A 347 -9.45 -52.81 3.26
CA ARG A 347 -10.03 -53.37 2.02
C ARG A 347 -9.30 -54.63 1.52
N VAL A 348 -8.18 -55.01 2.11
CA VAL A 348 -7.38 -56.18 1.69
C VAL A 348 -7.69 -57.42 2.56
N THR A 349 -8.44 -57.24 3.66
CA THR A 349 -8.85 -58.32 4.58
C THR A 349 -10.36 -58.60 4.57
N ALA A 350 -11.07 -58.24 3.51
CA ALA A 350 -12.45 -58.65 3.26
C ALA A 350 -12.54 -59.47 1.96
#